data_AF-K9X1A9-F1
#
_entry.id   AF-K9X1A9-F1
#
_cell.length_a   1.000
_cell.length_b   1.000
_cell.length_c   1.000
_cell.angle_alpha   90.00
_cell.angle_beta   90.00
_cell.angle_gamma   90.00
#
_symmetry.space_group_name_H-M   'P 1'
#
loop_
_entity.id
_entity.type
_entity.pdbx_description
1 polymer ?
#
loop_
_entity_poly.entity_id
_entity_poly.type
_entity_poly.pdbx_seq_one_letter_code
_entity_poly.pdbx_strand_id
1 'polypeptide(L)' 'MKHYLPFILIGFLLFVAGGDKVFPGAIGQASTQTRTAINKFFIGLSPSWKPKTKPYERTEKQLREAEEQK' A
#
# COMPACT_ATOMS: atom_id res chain seq x y z
N MET A 1 -10.77 -1.25 34.90
CA MET A 1 -10.69 -0.61 33.56
C MET A 1 -9.29 -0.67 32.90
N LYS A 2 -8.18 -0.77 33.65
CA LYS A 2 -6.80 -0.73 33.09
C LYS A 2 -6.29 -2.02 32.41
N HIS A 3 -7.00 -3.15 32.53
CA HIS A 3 -6.58 -4.46 32.00
C HIS A 3 -7.27 -4.87 30.69
N TYR A 4 -8.25 -4.10 30.20
CA TYR A 4 -8.98 -4.44 28.96
C TYR A 4 -8.34 -3.84 27.71
N LEU A 5 -7.50 -2.82 27.88
CA LEU A 5 -6.76 -2.19 26.79
C LEU A 5 -6.01 -3.18 25.89
N PRO A 6 -5.25 -4.18 26.40
CA PRO A 6 -4.60 -5.15 25.53
C PRO A 6 -5.60 -5.98 24.72
N PHE A 7 -6.73 -6.37 25.31
CA PHE A 7 -7.76 -7.15 24.60
C PHE A 7 -8.45 -6.33 23.49
N ILE A 8 -8.72 -5.05 23.75
CA ILE A 8 -9.27 -4.15 22.74
C ILE A 8 -8.29 -3.96 21.59
N LEU A 9 -6.99 -3.79 21.89
CA LEU A 9 -5.94 -3.68 20.88
C LEU A 9 -5.80 -4.95 20.04
N ILE A 10 -5.83 -6.12 20.68
CA ILE A 10 -5.77 -7.42 19.98
C ILE A 10 -7.02 -7.59 19.09
N GLY A 11 -8.20 -7.30 19.61
CA GLY A 11 -9.44 -7.36 18.83
C GLY A 11 -9.42 -6.42 17.64
N PHE A 12 -8.92 -5.20 17.82
CA PHE A 12 -8.72 -4.24 16.73
C PHE A 12 -7.72 -4.74 15.69
N LEU A 13 -6.59 -5.30 16.11
CA LEU A 13 -5.61 -5.89 15.19
C LEU A 13 -6.20 -7.05 14.38
N LEU A 14 -6.97 -7.94 15.02
CA LEU A 14 -7.65 -9.04 14.34
C LEU A 14 -8.72 -8.53 13.37
N PHE A 15 -9.48 -7.50 13.75
CA PHE A 15 -10.45 -6.85 12.88
C PHE A 15 -9.77 -6.25 11.65
N VAL A 16 -8.69 -5.48 11.85
CA VAL A 16 -7.93 -4.93 10.73
C VAL A 16 -7.28 -6.04 9.91
N ALA A 17 -6.81 -7.14 10.49
CA ALA A 17 -6.11 -8.22 9.78
C ALA A 17 -7.02 -9.21 9.03
N GLY A 18 -8.26 -9.42 9.47
CA GLY A 18 -9.17 -10.40 8.87
C GLY A 18 -10.66 -10.08 8.94
N GLY A 19 -11.06 -8.87 9.34
CA GLY A 19 -12.47 -8.50 9.56
C GLY A 19 -13.33 -8.55 8.30
N ASP A 20 -12.76 -8.35 7.12
CA ASP A 20 -13.41 -8.50 5.82
C ASP A 20 -13.77 -9.95 5.46
N LYS A 21 -13.01 -10.92 5.98
CA LYS A 21 -13.27 -12.36 5.79
C LYS A 21 -14.26 -12.91 6.80
N VAL A 22 -14.36 -12.30 7.97
CA VAL A 22 -15.22 -12.76 9.07
C VAL A 22 -16.58 -12.07 9.03
N PHE A 23 -16.63 -10.78 8.68
CA PHE A 23 -17.86 -9.99 8.69
C PHE A 23 -18.29 -9.62 7.25
N PRO A 24 -19.46 -10.07 6.80
CA PRO A 24 -20.00 -9.68 5.50
C PRO A 24 -20.57 -8.24 5.52
N GLY A 25 -20.70 -7.64 4.34
CA GLY A 25 -21.36 -6.35 4.16
C GLY A 25 -20.51 -5.14 4.59
N ALA A 26 -21.18 -4.09 5.11
CA ALA A 26 -20.56 -2.80 5.41
C ALA A 26 -19.42 -2.89 6.45
N ILE A 27 -19.51 -3.83 7.39
CA ILE A 27 -18.50 -4.02 8.44
C ILE A 27 -17.20 -4.59 7.85
N GLY A 28 -17.32 -5.54 6.91
CA GLY A 28 -16.15 -6.06 6.19
C GLY A 28 -15.49 -5.02 5.29
N GLN A 29 -16.29 -4.18 4.62
CA GLN A 29 -15.78 -3.07 3.82
C GLN A 29 -14.99 -2.06 4.67
N ALA A 30 -15.46 -1.75 5.88
CA ALA A 30 -14.75 -0.87 6.80
C ALA A 30 -13.35 -1.41 7.14
N SER A 31 -13.21 -2.72 7.41
CA SER A 31 -11.91 -3.37 7.62
C SER A 31 -10.97 -3.18 6.42
N THR A 32 -11.45 -3.43 5.20
CA THR A 32 -10.66 -3.26 3.97
C THR A 32 -10.25 -1.80 3.74
N GLN A 33 -11.14 -0.86 4.03
CA GLN A 33 -10.85 0.57 3.93
C GLN A 33 -9.80 1.00 4.96
N THR A 34 -9.89 0.49 6.20
CA THR A 34 -8.88 0.74 7.24
C THR A 34 -7.50 0.25 6.81
N ARG A 35 -7.38 -0.99 6.28
CA ARG A 35 -6.09 -1.48 5.72
C ARG A 35 -5.55 -0.56 4.63
N THR A 36 -6.43 -0.14 3.72
CA THR A 36 -6.04 0.72 2.59
C THR A 36 -5.56 2.09 3.06
N ALA A 37 -6.25 2.70 4.03
CA ALA A 37 -5.85 3.97 4.61
C ALA A 37 -4.51 3.86 5.34
N ILE A 38 -4.31 2.79 6.13
CA ILE A 38 -3.05 2.50 6.80
C ILE A 38 -1.92 2.34 5.77
N ASN A 39 -2.12 1.55 4.71
CA ASN A 39 -1.11 1.34 3.69
C ASN A 39 -0.74 2.65 2.98
N LYS A 40 -1.74 3.48 2.61
CA LYS A 40 -1.50 4.79 2.01
C LYS A 40 -0.76 5.74 2.95
N PHE A 41 -1.06 5.69 4.25
CA PHE A 41 -0.34 6.45 5.26
C PHE A 41 1.13 6.04 5.31
N PHE A 42 1.42 4.74 5.37
CA PHE A 42 2.80 4.24 5.37
C PHE A 42 3.54 4.52 4.06
N ILE A 43 2.88 4.40 2.91
CA ILE A 43 3.45 4.76 1.61
C ILE A 43 3.75 6.27 1.55
N GLY A 44 2.87 7.11 2.08
CA GLY A 44 3.06 8.57 2.13
C GLY A 44 4.15 9.03 3.10
N LEU A 45 4.46 8.23 4.12
CA LEU A 45 5.60 8.45 5.01
C LEU A 45 6.94 7.98 4.41
N SER A 46 6.91 7.08 3.44
CA SER A 46 8.12 6.69 2.72
C SER A 46 8.51 7.82 1.76
N PRO A 47 9.76 8.31 1.78
CA PRO A 47 10.25 9.16 0.70
C PRO A 47 10.08 8.39 -0.61
N SER A 48 9.70 9.08 -1.69
CA SER A 48 9.51 8.44 -3.00
C SER A 48 10.83 7.80 -3.41
N TRP A 49 10.97 6.49 -3.20
CA TRP A 49 12.15 5.76 -3.61
C TRP A 49 12.13 5.71 -5.14
N LYS A 50 12.84 6.66 -5.76
CA LYS A 50 13.11 6.63 -7.19
C LYS A 50 14.40 5.84 -7.38
N PRO A 51 14.42 4.84 -8.28
CA PRO A 51 15.66 4.16 -8.61
C PRO A 51 16.69 5.19 -9.08
N LYS A 52 17.93 5.09 -8.56
CA LYS A 52 19.03 5.98 -8.96
C LYS A 52 19.40 5.84 -10.44
N THR A 53 19.06 4.71 -11.04
CA THR A 53 19.32 4.38 -12.43
C THR A 53 18.03 4.54 -13.25
N LYS A 54 18.17 5.04 -14.48
CA LYS A 54 17.08 5.09 -15.46
C LYS A 54 16.99 3.72 -16.15
N PRO A 55 15.99 2.87 -15.85
CA PRO A 55 15.98 1.48 -16.32
C PRO A 55 15.91 1.36 -17.85
N TYR A 56 15.32 2.37 -18.50
CA TYR A 56 15.02 2.38 -19.92
C TYR A 56 15.95 3.28 -20.74
N GLU A 57 17.01 3.82 -20.13
CA GLU A 57 17.92 4.75 -20.81
C GLU A 57 18.52 4.17 -22.09
N ARG A 58 18.85 2.86 -22.08
CA ARG A 58 19.31 2.14 -23.27
C ARG A 58 18.25 2.13 -24.39
N THR A 59 17.00 1.84 -24.03
CA THR A 59 15.89 1.74 -24.99
C THR A 59 15.51 3.11 -25.54
N GLU A 60 15.45 4.13 -24.69
CA GLU A 60 15.21 5.52 -25.11
C GLU A 60 16.29 6.03 -26.06
N LYS A 61 17.55 5.65 -25.83
CA LYS A 61 18.66 5.99 -26.73
C LYS A 61 18.50 5.33 -28.10
N GLN A 62 18.18 4.03 -28.13
CA GLN A 62 17.98 3.30 -29.38
C GLN A 62 16.76 3.78 -30.18
N LEU A 63 15.67 4.16 -29.50
CA LEU A 63 14.51 4.77 -30.14
C LEU A 63 14.88 6.10 -30.80
N ARG A 64 15.64 6.94 -30.09
CA ARG A 64 16.08 8.25 -30.60
C ARG A 64 16.99 8.12 -31.82
N GLU A 65 17.96 7.20 -31.76
CA GLU A 65 18.84 6.90 -32.90
C GLU A 65 18.07 6.34 -34.11
N ALA A 66 17.01 5.55 -33.88
CA ALA A 66 16.16 5.03 -34.95
C ALA A 66 15.22 6.09 -35.57
N GLU A 67 14.75 7.06 -34.77
CA GLU A 67 13.94 8.19 -35.24
C GLU A 67 14.78 9.21 -36.03
N GLU A 68 16.04 9.46 -35.64
CA GLU A 68 16.96 10.36 -36.35
C GLU A 68 17.48 9.79 -37.67
N GLN A 69 17.48 8.46 -37.84
CA GLN A 69 17.90 7.79 -39.09
C GLN A 69 16.76 7.62 -40.12
N LYS A 70 15.56 8.11 -39.81
CA LYS A 70 14.37 8.00 -40.67
C LYS A 70 14.11 9.30 -41.43
#